data_AF-A0A928MZ61-F1
#
_entry.id   AF-A0A928MZ61-F1
#
_cell.length_a   1.000
_cell.length_b   1.000
_cell.length_c   1.000
_cell.angle_alpha   90.00
_cell.angle_beta   90.00
_cell.angle_gamma   90.00
#
_symmetry.space_group_name_H-M   'P 1'
#
loop_
_entity.id
_entity.type
_entity.pdbx_description
1 polymer ?
#
loop_
_entity_poly.entity_id
_entity_poly.type
_entity_poly.pdbx_seq_one_letter_code
_entity_poly.pdbx_strand_id
1 'polypeptide(L)'
;MHLQYGFENSNNCDTVGKTLRYYRVHKGYSTRELADKVGVVPATITLYENDKNTIKYKTAVLLADLLEIDRKLLLDDYTTFIDYPCNVLLQEVRENLSLNQSQIAQEIGVAQSAYSVWERATRIPRRQVYEKILQLVKRANIHI
;
A
#
# COMPACT_ATOMS: atom_id res chain seq x y z
N MET A 1 28.56 23.85 3.85
CA MET A 1 27.97 23.54 5.17
C MET A 1 26.92 22.47 4.97
N HIS A 2 27.24 21.21 5.26
CA HIS A 2 26.24 20.14 5.32
C HIS A 2 25.54 20.24 6.67
N LEU A 3 24.32 20.76 6.68
CA LEU A 3 23.44 20.66 7.84
C LEU A 3 22.92 19.22 7.88
N GLN A 4 23.61 18.36 8.64
CA GLN A 4 22.99 17.15 9.18
C GLN A 4 21.92 17.61 10.16
N TYR A 5 20.70 17.83 9.66
CA TYR A 5 19.53 18.02 10.50
C TYR A 5 19.25 16.67 11.16
N GLY A 6 19.37 16.63 12.48
CA GLY A 6 19.15 15.42 13.28
C GLY A 6 17.78 14.83 12.97
N PHE A 7 17.79 13.69 12.30
CA PHE A 7 16.61 12.85 12.10
C PHE A 7 16.30 12.21 13.45
N GLU A 8 15.67 12.98 14.34
CA GLU A 8 15.03 12.40 15.50
C GLU A 8 13.90 11.53 14.98
N ASN A 9 14.13 10.22 15.14
CA ASN A 9 13.21 9.13 14.94
C ASN A 9 11.91 9.44 15.71
N SER A 10 10.98 10.15 15.06
CA SER A 10 9.65 10.43 15.60
C SER A 10 8.84 9.15 15.52
N ASN A 11 9.14 8.23 16.44
CA ASN A 11 8.28 7.12 16.86
C ASN A 11 7.00 7.63 17.57
N ASN A 12 6.40 8.74 17.12
CA ASN A 12 5.24 9.35 17.77
C ASN A 12 4.23 9.98 16.80
N CYS A 13 4.22 9.53 15.55
CA CYS A 13 3.06 9.65 14.69
C CYS A 13 2.27 8.34 14.78
N ASP A 14 1.33 8.28 15.73
CA ASP A 14 0.54 7.07 16.04
C ASP A 14 -0.27 6.52 14.86
N THR A 15 -0.49 7.34 13.83
CA THR A 15 -1.33 7.02 12.67
C THR A 15 -0.73 7.55 11.38
N VAL A 16 -1.08 6.92 10.26
CA VAL A 16 -0.69 7.34 8.91
C VAL A 16 -1.09 8.79 8.65
N GLY A 17 -2.28 9.21 9.08
CA GLY A 17 -2.74 10.59 8.94
C GLY A 17 -1.88 11.61 9.68
N LYS A 18 -1.49 11.30 10.92
CA LYS A 18 -0.56 12.14 11.70
C LYS A 18 0.80 12.22 11.03
N THR A 19 1.32 11.10 10.50
CA THR A 19 2.59 11.05 9.75
C THR A 19 2.54 11.95 8.53
N LEU A 20 1.48 11.83 7.72
CA LEU A 20 1.29 12.66 6.54
C LEU A 20 1.28 14.15 6.90
N ARG A 21 0.52 14.54 7.94
CA ARG A 21 0.43 15.92 8.40
C ARG A 21 1.77 16.46 8.87
N TYR A 22 2.52 15.66 9.64
CA TYR A 22 3.84 16.02 10.14
C TYR A 22 4.79 16.37 8.98
N TYR A 23 4.94 15.47 8.02
CA TYR A 23 5.84 15.69 6.88
C TYR A 23 5.37 16.79 5.94
N ARG A 24 4.05 16.95 5.74
CA ARG A 24 3.51 18.06 4.95
C ARG A 24 3.92 19.41 5.55
N VAL A 25 3.71 19.59 6.86
CA VAL A 25 4.05 20.83 7.56
C VAL A 25 5.56 21.05 7.58
N HIS A 26 6.34 20.01 7.79
CA HIS A 26 7.80 20.07 7.77
C HIS A 26 8.36 20.51 6.39
N LYS A 27 7.74 20.05 5.30
CA LYS A 27 8.07 20.49 3.94
C LYS A 27 7.50 21.86 3.57
N GLY A 28 6.76 22.52 4.47
CA GLY A 28 6.19 23.85 4.26
C GLY A 28 4.98 23.90 3.33
N TYR A 29 4.35 22.75 3.03
CA TYR A 29 3.19 22.72 2.14
C TYR A 29 1.88 23.04 2.88
N SER A 30 1.08 23.92 2.31
CA SER A 30 -0.34 24.00 2.67
C SER A 30 -1.09 22.75 2.21
N THR A 31 -2.23 22.46 2.84
CA THR A 31 -3.11 21.36 2.42
C THR A 31 -3.53 21.49 0.95
N ARG A 32 -3.74 22.73 0.47
CA ARG A 32 -4.13 23.01 -0.91
C ARG A 32 -2.99 22.72 -1.89
N GLU A 33 -1.80 23.23 -1.62
CA GLU A 33 -0.63 22.99 -2.50
C GLU A 33 -0.29 21.51 -2.59
N LEU A 34 -0.35 20.78 -1.47
CA LEU A 34 -0.11 19.33 -1.49
C LEU A 34 -1.17 18.62 -2.33
N ALA A 35 -2.44 18.98 -2.16
CA ALA A 35 -3.55 18.39 -2.89
C ALA A 35 -3.44 18.62 -4.40
N ASP A 36 -3.12 19.85 -4.80
CA ASP A 36 -2.94 20.24 -6.21
C ASP A 36 -1.79 19.43 -6.85
N LYS A 37 -0.68 19.24 -6.13
CA LYS A 37 0.48 18.48 -6.62
C LYS A 37 0.21 16.98 -6.79
N VAL A 38 -0.64 16.38 -5.96
CA VAL A 38 -0.99 14.94 -6.05
C VAL A 38 -2.32 14.69 -6.77
N GLY A 39 -2.94 15.73 -7.33
CA GLY A 39 -4.14 15.63 -8.16
C GLY A 39 -5.41 15.22 -7.38
N VAL A 40 -5.55 15.67 -6.13
CA VAL A 40 -6.75 15.45 -5.32
C VAL A 40 -7.32 16.78 -4.84
N VAL A 41 -8.54 16.80 -4.30
CA VAL A 41 -9.09 18.01 -3.71
C VAL A 41 -8.54 18.24 -2.30
N PRO A 42 -8.38 19.48 -1.81
CA PRO A 42 -7.82 19.76 -0.49
C PRO A 42 -8.53 19.04 0.66
N ALA A 43 -9.86 18.90 0.57
CA ALA A 43 -10.64 18.14 1.53
C ALA A 43 -10.19 16.68 1.66
N THR A 44 -9.72 16.06 0.58
CA THR A 44 -9.21 14.68 0.59
C THR A 44 -7.94 14.57 1.42
N ILE A 45 -7.01 15.52 1.31
CA ILE A 45 -5.81 15.55 2.17
C ILE A 45 -6.22 15.72 3.63
N THR A 46 -7.15 16.62 3.95
CA THR A 46 -7.66 16.77 5.31
C THR A 46 -8.27 15.46 5.84
N LEU A 47 -9.02 14.71 5.02
CA LEU A 47 -9.58 13.43 5.43
C LEU A 47 -8.49 12.37 5.68
N TYR A 48 -7.42 12.36 4.89
CA TYR A 48 -6.26 11.48 5.13
C TYR A 48 -5.55 11.84 6.44
N GLU A 49 -5.27 13.12 6.66
CA GLU A 49 -4.56 13.60 7.86
C GLU A 49 -5.31 13.36 9.17
N ASN A 50 -6.62 13.20 9.11
CA ASN A 50 -7.48 12.90 10.25
C ASN A 50 -7.89 11.41 10.30
N ASP A 51 -7.25 10.54 9.51
CA ASP A 51 -7.52 9.10 9.43
C ASP A 51 -9.00 8.76 9.14
N LYS A 52 -9.71 9.68 8.46
CA LYS A 52 -11.11 9.50 8.07
C LYS A 52 -11.25 8.75 6.75
N ASN A 53 -10.19 8.70 5.95
CA ASN A 53 -10.11 7.94 4.71
C ASN A 53 -8.75 7.26 4.58
N THR A 54 -8.73 6.08 3.98
CA THR A 54 -7.48 5.41 3.60
C THR A 54 -6.85 6.04 2.37
N ILE A 55 -5.53 6.10 2.34
CA ILE A 55 -4.77 6.64 1.21
C ILE A 55 -4.70 5.56 0.13
N LYS A 56 -5.10 5.91 -1.10
CA LYS A 56 -4.97 4.99 -2.25
C LYS A 56 -3.49 4.82 -2.59
N TYR A 57 -3.08 3.61 -2.98
CA TYR A 57 -1.69 3.29 -3.30
C TYR A 57 -0.99 4.30 -4.20
N LYS A 58 -1.59 4.63 -5.36
CA LYS A 58 -1.03 5.63 -6.29
C LYS A 58 -0.80 6.99 -5.64
N THR A 59 -1.74 7.43 -4.80
CA THR A 59 -1.62 8.69 -4.07
C THR A 59 -0.57 8.60 -2.96
N ALA A 60 -0.46 7.47 -2.26
CA ALA A 60 0.57 7.25 -1.25
C ALA A 60 1.98 7.31 -1.85
N VAL A 61 2.19 6.70 -3.02
CA VAL A 61 3.47 6.79 -3.76
C VAL A 61 3.79 8.24 -4.12
N LEU A 62 2.85 8.97 -4.72
CA LEU A 62 3.06 10.38 -5.08
C LEU A 62 3.33 11.27 -3.86
N LEU A 63 2.61 11.05 -2.76
CA LEU A 63 2.82 11.77 -1.51
C LEU A 63 4.21 11.48 -0.93
N ALA A 64 4.63 10.22 -0.93
CA ALA A 64 5.93 9.82 -0.43
C ALA A 64 7.07 10.42 -1.25
N ASP A 65 6.97 10.39 -2.58
CA ASP A 65 7.95 10.99 -3.48
C ASP A 65 8.05 12.50 -3.27
N LEU A 66 6.90 13.18 -3.14
CA LEU A 66 6.84 14.64 -2.95
C LEU A 66 7.30 15.11 -1.56
N LEU A 67 7.08 14.29 -0.54
CA LEU A 67 7.51 14.54 0.83
C LEU A 67 8.91 14.00 1.12
N GLU A 68 9.52 13.29 0.16
CA GLU A 68 10.83 12.64 0.26
C GLU A 68 10.94 11.71 1.49
N ILE A 69 9.93 10.86 1.67
CA ILE A 69 9.87 9.88 2.75
C ILE A 69 9.72 8.45 2.23
N ASP A 70 10.00 7.45 3.07
CA ASP A 70 9.65 6.07 2.75
C ASP A 70 8.13 5.94 2.62
N ARG A 71 7.67 5.49 1.45
CA ARG A 71 6.25 5.28 1.16
C ARG A 71 5.58 4.34 2.15
N LYS A 72 6.32 3.38 2.74
CA LYS A 72 5.80 2.42 3.72
C LYS A 72 5.17 3.11 4.93
N LEU A 73 5.59 4.34 5.24
CA LEU A 73 4.99 5.16 6.30
C LEU A 73 3.55 5.62 5.98
N LEU A 74 3.15 5.56 4.72
CA LEU A 74 1.82 5.95 4.23
C LEU A 74 0.98 4.77 3.74
N LEU A 75 1.52 3.55 3.77
CA LEU A 75 0.81 2.35 3.34
C LEU A 75 0.07 1.71 4.52
N ASP A 76 -1.08 1.11 4.22
CA ASP A 76 -1.78 0.17 5.10
C ASP A 76 -1.43 -1.27 4.70
N ASP A 77 -1.95 -2.25 5.44
CA ASP A 77 -1.62 -3.67 5.21
C ASP A 77 -1.86 -4.11 3.75
N TYR A 78 -2.98 -3.69 3.15
CA TYR A 78 -3.28 -4.05 1.77
C TYR A 78 -2.42 -3.29 0.78
N THR A 79 -2.20 -1.98 0.99
CA THR A 79 -1.36 -1.22 0.07
C THR A 79 0.11 -1.63 0.16
N THR A 80 0.54 -2.14 1.31
CA THR A 80 1.84 -2.80 1.52
C THR A 80 1.91 -4.11 0.75
N PHE A 81 0.86 -4.94 0.83
CA PHE A 81 0.77 -6.19 0.07
C PHE A 81 0.88 -6.00 -1.45
N ILE A 82 0.30 -4.94 -2.02
CA ILE A 82 0.41 -4.66 -3.46
C ILE A 82 1.70 -3.90 -3.83
N ASP A 83 2.42 -3.33 -2.86
CA ASP A 83 3.76 -2.75 -3.08
C ASP A 83 4.83 -3.86 -3.13
N TYR A 84 4.59 -4.97 -2.42
CA TYR A 84 5.35 -6.21 -2.56
C TYR A 84 5.15 -6.81 -3.97
N PRO A 85 6.09 -7.60 -4.54
CA PRO A 85 5.91 -8.34 -5.79
C PRO A 85 4.82 -9.41 -5.65
N CYS A 86 3.56 -8.98 -5.59
CA CYS A 86 2.41 -9.81 -5.27
C CYS A 86 2.16 -10.89 -6.33
N ASN A 87 2.59 -10.66 -7.57
CA ASN A 87 2.51 -11.64 -8.65
C ASN A 87 3.41 -12.86 -8.38
N VAL A 88 4.63 -12.62 -7.88
CA VAL A 88 5.58 -13.69 -7.51
C VAL A 88 5.08 -14.41 -6.27
N LEU A 89 4.62 -13.67 -5.26
CA LEU A 89 4.03 -14.23 -4.05
C LEU A 89 2.84 -15.15 -4.36
N LEU A 90 1.92 -14.72 -5.23
CA LEU A 90 0.75 -15.53 -5.59
C LEU A 90 1.18 -16.82 -6.28
N GLN A 91 2.18 -16.76 -7.16
CA GLN A 91 2.74 -17.93 -7.81
C GLN A 91 3.37 -18.90 -6.80
N GLU A 92 4.17 -18.37 -5.86
CA GLU A 92 4.82 -19.16 -4.82
C GLU A 92 3.80 -19.84 -3.89
N VAL A 93 2.79 -19.09 -3.43
CA VAL A 93 1.68 -19.62 -2.63
C VAL A 93 0.99 -20.77 -3.37
N ARG A 94 0.70 -20.59 -4.66
CA ARG A 94 0.05 -21.60 -5.50
C ARG A 94 0.89 -22.88 -5.59
N GLU A 95 2.18 -22.73 -5.83
CA GLU A 95 3.12 -23.83 -6.02
C GLU A 95 3.37 -24.60 -4.71
N ASN A 96 3.53 -23.90 -3.59
CA ASN A 96 3.68 -24.51 -2.26
C ASN A 96 2.43 -25.32 -1.85
N LEU A 97 1.25 -24.89 -2.30
CA LEU A 97 0.01 -25.63 -2.08
C LEU A 97 -0.25 -26.73 -3.12
N SER A 98 0.64 -26.91 -4.10
CA SER A 98 0.49 -27.86 -5.21
C SER A 98 -0.83 -27.69 -5.99
N LEU A 99 -1.29 -26.43 -6.14
CA LEU A 99 -2.52 -26.10 -6.83
C LEU A 99 -2.24 -25.58 -8.26
N ASN A 100 -3.19 -25.79 -9.16
CA ASN A 100 -3.24 -25.07 -10.42
C ASN A 100 -4.02 -23.74 -10.27
N GLN A 101 -3.91 -22.86 -11.27
CA GLN A 101 -4.57 -21.54 -11.24
C GLN A 101 -6.10 -21.62 -11.08
N SER A 102 -6.74 -22.69 -11.58
CA SER A 102 -8.19 -22.87 -11.44
C SER A 102 -8.58 -23.23 -10.01
N GLN A 103 -7.83 -24.13 -9.37
CA GLN A 103 -8.11 -24.59 -8.02
C GLN A 103 -7.94 -23.46 -6.99
N ILE A 104 -6.81 -22.75 -7.04
CA ILE A 104 -6.56 -21.64 -6.10
C ILE A 104 -7.53 -20.46 -6.33
N ALA A 105 -7.91 -20.19 -7.58
CA ALA A 105 -8.91 -19.17 -7.88
C ALA A 105 -10.29 -19.54 -7.31
N GLN A 106 -10.67 -20.82 -7.39
CA GLN A 106 -11.90 -21.32 -6.80
C GLN A 106 -11.91 -21.17 -5.28
N GLU A 107 -10.80 -21.45 -4.59
CA GLU A 107 -10.70 -21.31 -3.14
C GLU A 107 -10.95 -19.87 -2.66
N ILE A 108 -10.44 -18.87 -3.39
CA ILE A 108 -10.66 -17.46 -3.05
C ILE A 108 -11.91 -16.86 -3.71
N GLY A 109 -12.65 -17.65 -4.49
CA GLY A 109 -13.91 -17.26 -5.13
C GLY A 109 -13.73 -16.24 -6.24
N VAL A 110 -12.72 -16.41 -7.10
CA VAL A 110 -12.49 -15.58 -8.30
C VAL A 110 -12.39 -16.45 -9.55
N ALA A 111 -12.57 -15.82 -10.72
CA ALA A 111 -12.34 -16.52 -11.98
C ALA A 111 -10.86 -16.86 -12.16
N GLN A 112 -10.55 -18.03 -12.73
CA GLN A 112 -9.19 -18.43 -13.09
C GLN A 112 -8.49 -17.37 -13.96
N SER A 113 -9.23 -16.74 -14.89
CA SER A 113 -8.71 -15.67 -15.73
C SER A 113 -8.28 -14.43 -14.94
N ALA A 114 -8.97 -14.12 -13.84
CA ALA A 114 -8.60 -13.03 -12.94
C ALA A 114 -7.31 -13.36 -12.18
N TYR A 115 -7.17 -14.59 -11.69
CA TYR A 115 -5.95 -15.04 -11.01
C TYR A 115 -4.74 -15.05 -11.96
N SER A 116 -4.93 -15.53 -13.18
CA SER A 116 -3.90 -15.57 -14.23
C SER A 116 -3.36 -14.19 -14.60
N VAL A 117 -4.19 -13.13 -14.60
CA VAL A 117 -3.68 -11.76 -14.85
C VAL A 117 -2.94 -11.18 -13.64
N TRP A 118 -3.14 -11.71 -12.44
CA TRP A 118 -2.40 -11.31 -11.24
C TRP A 118 -0.99 -11.87 -11.23
N GLU A 119 -0.81 -13.17 -11.51
CA GLU A 119 0.52 -13.78 -11.63
C GLU A 119 1.35 -13.16 -12.77
N ARG A 120 0.69 -12.69 -13.84
CA ARG A 120 1.34 -11.97 -14.94
C ARG A 120 1.61 -10.49 -14.66
N ALA A 121 1.37 -10.01 -13.43
CA ALA A 121 1.51 -8.61 -13.03
C ALA A 121 0.73 -7.61 -13.92
N THR A 122 -0.26 -8.07 -14.69
CA THR A 122 -1.04 -7.21 -15.59
C THR A 122 -2.14 -6.47 -14.82
N ARG A 123 -2.62 -7.08 -13.73
CA ARG A 123 -3.56 -6.47 -12.78
C ARG A 123 -3.17 -6.90 -11.38
N ILE A 124 -3.57 -6.11 -10.39
CA ILE A 124 -3.41 -6.47 -8.97
C ILE A 124 -4.72 -7.04 -8.40
N PRO A 125 -4.64 -7.89 -7.37
CA PRO A 125 -5.81 -8.30 -6.61
C PRO A 125 -6.53 -7.09 -6.00
N ARG A 126 -7.84 -7.17 -5.85
CA ARG A 126 -8.63 -6.12 -5.19
C ARG A 126 -8.60 -6.33 -3.68
N ARG A 127 -8.73 -5.24 -2.91
CA ARG A 127 -8.81 -5.27 -1.43
C ARG A 127 -9.84 -6.28 -0.89
N GLN A 128 -10.97 -6.47 -1.57
CA GLN A 128 -12.00 -7.43 -1.15
C GLN A 128 -11.52 -8.89 -1.10
N VAL A 129 -10.50 -9.25 -1.89
CA VAL A 129 -9.95 -10.62 -1.95
C VAL A 129 -8.72 -10.76 -1.04
N TYR A 130 -8.21 -9.65 -0.50
CA TYR A 130 -6.98 -9.60 0.28
C TYR A 130 -6.97 -10.57 1.46
N GLU A 131 -8.02 -10.57 2.29
CA GLU A 131 -8.12 -11.47 3.44
C GLU A 131 -8.03 -12.95 3.06
N LYS A 132 -8.63 -13.34 1.94
CA LYS A 132 -8.57 -14.72 1.45
C LYS A 132 -7.17 -15.07 0.96
N ILE A 133 -6.48 -14.12 0.32
CA ILE A 133 -5.08 -14.32 -0.09
C ILE A 133 -4.19 -14.48 1.15
N LEU A 134 -4.39 -13.68 2.20
CA LEU A 134 -3.64 -13.84 3.46
C LEU A 134 -3.84 -15.21 4.10
N GLN A 135 -5.05 -15.77 4.04
CA GLN A 135 -5.31 -17.14 4.50
C GLN A 135 -4.51 -18.17 3.72
N LEU A 136 -4.39 -18.01 2.39
CA LEU A 136 -3.56 -18.88 1.56
C LEU A 136 -2.07 -18.73 1.87
N VAL A 137 -1.58 -17.50 2.04
CA VAL A 137 -0.18 -17.20 2.42
C VAL A 137 0.18 -17.89 3.73
N LYS A 138 -0.70 -17.77 4.75
CA LYS A 138 -0.53 -18.46 6.04
C LYS A 138 -0.51 -19.98 5.87
N ARG A 139 -1.40 -20.54 5.07
CA ARG A 139 -1.47 -21.99 4.81
C ARG A 139 -0.24 -22.51 4.04
N ALA A 140 0.35 -21.67 3.19
CA ALA A 140 1.57 -21.97 2.45
C ALA A 140 2.86 -21.76 3.27
N ASN A 141 2.75 -21.34 4.54
CA ASN A 141 3.87 -20.99 5.44
C ASN A 141 4.84 -19.94 4.84
N ILE A 142 4.31 -18.97 4.10
CA ILE A 142 5.10 -17.86 3.56
C ILE A 142 4.95 -16.64 4.47
N HIS A 143 6.06 -15.94 4.74
CA HIS A 143 6.09 -14.72 5.53
C HIS A 143 6.25 -13.51 4.61
N ILE A 144 5.39 -12.50 4.80
CA ILE A 144 5.38 -11.23 4.05
C ILE A 144 5.39 -10.04 5.00
#